data_AF-A0A2X2K6K7-F1
#
_entry.id   AF-A0A2X2K6K7-F1
#
_cell.length_a   1.000
_cell.length_b   1.000
_cell.length_c   1.000
_cell.angle_alpha   90.00
_cell.angle_beta   90.00
_cell.angle_gamma   90.00
#
_symmetry.space_group_name_H-M   'P 1'
#
loop_
_entity.id
_entity.type
_entity.pdbx_description
1 polymer ?
#
loop_
_entity_poly.entity_id
_entity_poly.type
_entity_poly.pdbx_seq_one_letter_code
_entity_poly.pdbx_strand_id
1 'polypeptide(L)' 'MGKEYVVIGLGRFGGSIVRELNALDMDVMAIDHDKIE' A
#
# COMPACT_ATOMS: atom_id res chain seq x y z
N MET A 1 16.68 8.39 9.02
CA MET A 1 15.86 8.20 7.81
C MET A 1 15.03 6.95 8.01
N GLY A 2 13.70 7.08 7.97
CA GLY A 2 12.78 5.93 8.01
C GLY A 2 12.84 5.16 6.70
N LYS A 3 12.39 3.90 6.70
CA LYS A 3 12.18 3.14 5.47
C LYS A 3 10.82 3.53 4.89
N GLU A 4 10.80 3.80 3.59
CA GLU A 4 9.58 4.08 2.84
C GLU A 4 9.20 2.84 2.03
N TYR A 5 7.92 2.53 1.97
CA TYR A 5 7.40 1.36 1.29
C TYR A 5 6.49 1.77 0.14
N VAL A 6 6.53 0.99 -0.95
CA VAL A 6 5.57 1.14 -2.05
C VAL A 6 4.89 -0.21 -2.28
N VAL A 7 3.55 -0.20 -2.31
CA VAL A 7 2.74 -1.37 -2.64
C VAL A 7 2.08 -1.11 -3.99
N ILE A 8 2.39 -1.96 -4.98
CA ILE A 8 1.84 -1.88 -6.34
C ILE A 8 0.85 -3.04 -6.53
N GLY A 9 -0.40 -2.72 -6.84
CA GLY A 9 -1.54 -3.64 -6.97
C GLY A 9 -2.34 -3.75 -5.68
N LEU A 10 -3.55 -3.18 -5.62
CA LEU A 10 -4.37 -3.07 -4.40
C LEU A 10 -5.57 -4.01 -4.36
N GLY A 11 -5.44 -5.18 -5.00
CA GLY A 11 -6.32 -6.31 -4.75
C GLY A 11 -6.31 -6.76 -3.27
N ARG A 12 -7.05 -7.83 -2.94
CA ARG A 12 -7.27 -8.29 -1.55
C ARG A 12 -6.00 -8.37 -0.68
N PHE A 13 -4.89 -8.82 -1.25
CA PHE A 13 -3.62 -8.94 -0.54
C PHE A 13 -2.84 -7.62 -0.45
N GLY A 14 -2.70 -6.87 -1.55
CA GLY A 14 -1.99 -5.59 -1.52
C GLY A 14 -2.66 -4.59 -0.58
N GLY A 15 -3.99 -4.55 -0.60
CA GLY A 15 -4.76 -3.74 0.35
C GLY A 15 -4.57 -4.15 1.81
N SER A 16 -4.40 -5.45 2.13
CA SER A 16 -4.07 -5.87 3.51
C SER A 16 -2.67 -5.43 3.92
N ILE A 17 -1.68 -5.51 3.01
CA ILE A 17 -0.31 -5.08 3.33
C ILE A 17 -0.23 -3.58 3.59
N VAL A 18 -0.92 -2.74 2.80
CA VAL A 18 -0.97 -1.28 3.06
C VAL A 18 -1.57 -0.98 4.43
N ARG A 19 -2.65 -1.67 4.82
CA ARG A 19 -3.27 -1.49 6.14
C ARG A 19 -2.34 -1.86 7.29
N GLU A 20 -1.63 -2.99 7.18
CA GLU A 20 -0.68 -3.41 8.21
C GLU A 20 0.51 -2.46 8.30
N LEU A 21 1.09 -2.03 7.17
CA LEU A 21 2.20 -1.06 7.17
C LEU A 21 1.78 0.28 7.77
N ASN A 22 0.58 0.76 7.45
CA ASN A 22 0.03 1.98 8.03
C ASN A 22 -0.22 1.84 9.54
N ALA A 23 -0.71 0.69 10.01
CA ALA A 23 -0.93 0.41 11.43
C ALA A 23 0.37 0.34 12.25
N LEU A 24 1.51 0.13 11.58
CA LEU A 24 2.86 0.15 12.17
C LEU A 24 3.53 1.53 12.08
N ASP A 25 2.77 2.59 11.76
CA ASP A 25 3.25 3.96 11.55
C ASP A 25 4.36 4.06 10.48
N MET A 26 4.33 3.15 9.49
CA MET A 26 5.26 3.19 8.36
C MET A 26 4.75 4.08 7.25
N ASP A 27 5.67 4.78 6.59
CA ASP A 27 5.36 5.55 5.40
C ASP A 27 5.21 4.61 4.21
N VAL A 28 3.97 4.51 3.70
CA VAL A 28 3.60 3.60 2.61
C VAL A 28 2.82 4.32 1.53
N MET A 29 3.30 4.24 0.29
CA MET A 29 2.60 4.68 -0.90
C MET A 29 1.92 3.50 -1.58
N ALA A 30 0.62 3.62 -1.82
CA ALA A 30 -0.19 2.61 -2.49
C ALA A 30 -0.46 3.03 -3.95
N ILE A 31 -0.12 2.17 -4.91
CA ILE A 31 -0.36 2.39 -6.35
C ILE A 31 -1.22 1.25 -6.86
N ASP A 32 -2.30 1.57 -7.58
CA ASP A 32 -3.10 0.57 -8.29
C ASP A 32 -3.38 1.01 -9.73
N HIS A 33 -3.61 0.02 -10.58
CA HIS A 33 -4.03 0.23 -11.96
C HIS A 33 -5.53 -0.09 -12.11
N ASP A 34 -6.38 0.56 -11.33
CA ASP A 34 -7.83 0.45 -11.53
C ASP A 34 -8.32 1.64 -12.35
N LYS A 35 -8.57 1.39 -13.64
CA LYS A 35 -9.51 2.18 -14.44
C LYS A 35 -10.91 1.70 -14.06
N ILE A 36 -11.65 2.49 -13.30
CA ILE A 36 -13.10 2.39 -13.32
C ILE A 36 -13.54 3.07 -14.62
N GLU A 37 -14.03 2.30 -15.60
CA GLU A 37 -14.88 2.82 -16.69
C GLU A 37 -16.30 3.10 -16.16
#